data_AF-A0A536GNY3-F1
#
_entry.id   AF-A0A536GNY3-F1
#
_cell.length_a   1.000
_cell.length_b   1.000
_cell.length_c   1.000
_cell.angle_alpha   90.00
_cell.angle_beta   90.00
_cell.angle_gamma   90.00
#
_symmetry.space_group_name_H-M   'P 1'
#
loop_
_entity.id
_entity.type
_entity.pdbx_description
1 polymer ?
#
loop_
_entity_poly.entity_id
_entity_poly.type
_entity_poly.pdbx_seq_one_letter_code
_entity_poly.pdbx_strand_id
1 'polypeptide(L)'
;MRVLVLNAGSSSLKGSIVDSVDLRTIAKDEVSLGVDATRRHGLERTVRGLLRKLQVGGGQEIDAVGHRVVHGGTRYRSATRIDDRVLKGIESLAEFAPLHNRIALLAMHAARKLVPNIPQVAAFDTAFHAGLAPDQFLYPVPWRWYREYGIRRFGFHGLSVEWSTDRAGELLGRPKAEVALVVAHLGSGCSVTAVLDGRSVATSMGLTPMEGLMMGTRSGSIDPGILLYMLRTRRAGWRELEEALDHHSGLTGVYGRAAGMREIEAAARTGNKRAKLAIDMFT
;
A
#
# COMPACT_ATOMS: atom_id res chain seq x y z
N MET A 1 21.90 14.24 -1.13
CA MET A 1 21.21 14.04 -2.43
C MET A 1 19.73 14.35 -2.19
N ARG A 2 19.07 15.08 -3.08
CA ARG A 2 17.65 15.43 -2.97
C ARG A 2 16.81 14.47 -3.80
N VAL A 3 15.92 13.74 -3.14
CA VAL A 3 15.06 12.73 -3.79
C VAL A 3 13.63 13.22 -3.81
N LEU A 4 13.03 13.30 -5.00
CA LEU A 4 11.60 13.48 -5.15
C LEU A 4 10.90 12.13 -4.95
N VAL A 5 10.09 11.99 -3.92
CA VAL A 5 9.27 10.80 -3.65
C VAL A 5 7.84 11.06 -4.13
N LEU A 6 7.35 10.20 -5.02
CA LEU A 6 5.98 10.23 -5.56
C LEU A 6 5.21 9.02 -5.08
N ASN A 7 4.03 9.26 -4.49
CA ASN A 7 3.08 8.23 -4.07
C ASN A 7 1.73 8.49 -4.73
N ALA A 8 1.40 7.67 -5.72
CA ALA A 8 0.15 7.76 -6.46
C ALA A 8 -0.89 6.80 -5.87
N GLY A 9 -1.85 7.35 -5.14
CA GLY A 9 -3.01 6.63 -4.60
C GLY A 9 -4.19 6.63 -5.58
N SER A 10 -5.30 6.00 -5.18
CA SER A 10 -6.52 5.92 -5.98
C SER A 10 -7.20 7.28 -6.20
N SER A 11 -7.08 8.21 -5.24
CA SER A 11 -7.75 9.52 -5.27
C SER A 11 -6.80 10.71 -5.17
N SER A 12 -5.50 10.50 -4.95
CA SER A 12 -4.52 11.58 -4.81
C SER A 12 -3.11 11.18 -5.24
N LEU A 13 -2.32 12.18 -5.60
CA LEU A 13 -0.88 12.08 -5.85
C LEU A 13 -0.16 12.93 -4.81
N LYS A 14 0.63 12.27 -3.96
CA LYS A 14 1.46 12.90 -2.93
C LYS A 14 2.89 13.00 -3.41
N GLY A 15 3.53 14.13 -3.14
CA GLY A 15 4.94 14.38 -3.46
C GLY A 15 5.69 14.91 -2.26
N SER A 16 6.95 14.49 -2.10
CA SER A 16 7.85 15.05 -1.10
C SER A 16 9.27 15.11 -1.64
N ILE A 17 10.00 16.19 -1.37
CA ILE A 17 11.44 16.27 -1.59
C ILE A 17 12.12 15.99 -0.27
N VAL A 18 12.98 14.98 -0.25
CA VAL A 18 13.67 14.51 0.95
C VAL A 18 15.17 14.57 0.73
N ASP A 19 15.92 15.03 1.73
CA ASP A 19 17.37 14.87 1.74
C ASP A 19 17.72 13.44 2.14
N SER A 20 18.49 12.74 1.31
CA SER A 20 18.81 11.33 1.52
C SER A 20 19.78 11.07 2.67
N VAL A 21 20.46 12.10 3.20
CA VAL A 21 21.48 11.95 4.25
C VAL A 21 20.84 11.94 5.63
N ASP A 22 19.99 12.92 5.91
CA ASP A 22 19.33 13.09 7.22
C ASP A 22 17.82 12.76 7.19
N LEU A 23 17.31 12.34 6.03
CA LEU A 23 15.89 12.03 5.78
C LEU A 23 14.94 13.21 6.05
N ARG A 24 15.45 14.45 6.09
CA ARG A 24 14.64 15.64 6.31
C ARG A 24 13.76 15.93 5.10
N THR A 25 12.48 16.19 5.36
CA THR A 25 11.55 16.68 4.33
C THR A 25 11.82 18.16 4.04
N ILE A 26 12.22 18.47 2.81
CA ILE A 26 12.47 19.83 2.32
C ILE A 26 11.18 20.48 1.85
N ALA A 27 10.36 19.75 1.10
CA ALA A 27 9.07 20.20 0.59
C ALA A 27 8.10 19.03 0.52
N LYS A 28 6.80 19.30 0.70
CA LYS A 28 5.74 18.30 0.57
C LYS A 28 4.46 18.96 0.09
N ASP A 29 3.77 18.29 -0.82
CA ASP A 29 2.48 18.74 -1.33
C ASP A 29 1.66 17.53 -1.83
N GLU A 30 0.39 17.78 -2.13
CA GLU A 30 -0.56 16.78 -2.61
C GLU A 30 -1.50 17.41 -3.64
N VAL A 31 -1.88 16.61 -4.63
CA VAL A 31 -2.90 16.98 -5.62
C VAL A 31 -3.95 15.89 -5.68
N SER A 32 -5.22 16.27 -5.61
CA SER A 32 -6.34 15.34 -5.80
C SER A 32 -6.40 14.87 -7.26
N LEU A 33 -6.57 13.56 -7.46
CA LEU A 33 -6.77 12.94 -8.78
C LEU A 33 -8.25 12.88 -9.18
N GLY A 34 -9.16 13.13 -8.24
CA GLY A 34 -10.61 13.02 -8.42
C GLY A 34 -11.14 11.59 -8.25
N VAL A 35 -12.38 11.36 -8.68
CA VAL A 35 -13.15 10.12 -8.45
C VAL A 35 -12.68 8.94 -9.32
N ASP A 36 -11.93 9.20 -10.40
CA ASP A 36 -11.30 8.16 -11.21
C ASP A 36 -9.93 8.64 -11.74
N ALA A 37 -8.88 8.26 -11.01
CA ALA A 37 -7.49 8.55 -11.37
C ALA A 37 -7.00 7.80 -12.61
N THR A 38 -7.71 6.75 -13.06
CA THR A 38 -7.33 5.93 -14.22
C THR A 38 -7.90 6.46 -15.54
N ARG A 39 -8.98 7.25 -15.50
CA ARG A 39 -9.70 7.76 -16.69
C ARG A 39 -9.20 9.08 -17.29
N ARG A 40 -8.04 9.62 -16.92
CA ARG A 40 -7.66 10.99 -17.34
C ARG A 40 -6.39 11.09 -18.20
N HIS A 41 -6.56 11.76 -19.36
CA HIS A 41 -5.56 12.51 -20.14
C HIS A 41 -4.89 13.67 -19.35
N GLY A 42 -4.91 13.63 -18.02
CA GLY A 42 -4.52 14.73 -17.13
C GLY A 42 -3.46 14.36 -16.10
N LEU A 43 -3.01 13.10 -15.99
CA LEU A 43 -2.04 12.74 -14.95
C LEU A 43 -0.69 13.43 -15.17
N GLU A 44 -0.24 13.59 -16.42
CA GLU A 44 0.95 14.40 -16.71
C GLU A 44 0.78 15.85 -16.24
N ARG A 45 -0.41 16.45 -16.43
CA ARG A 45 -0.73 17.78 -15.93
C ARG A 45 -0.75 17.82 -14.40
N THR A 46 -1.27 16.78 -13.75
CA THR A 46 -1.28 16.65 -12.29
C THR A 46 0.14 16.54 -11.74
N VAL A 47 0.98 15.65 -12.31
CA VAL A 47 2.39 15.52 -11.92
C VAL A 47 3.10 16.85 -12.15
N ARG A 48 2.95 17.48 -13.31
CA ARG A 48 3.50 18.82 -13.60
C ARG A 48 3.02 19.87 -12.58
N GLY A 49 1.74 19.84 -12.21
CA GLY A 49 1.17 20.71 -11.19
C GLY A 49 1.83 20.51 -9.83
N LEU A 50 1.99 19.25 -9.40
CA LEU A 50 2.68 18.90 -8.17
C LEU A 50 4.15 19.33 -8.19
N LEU A 51 4.88 19.07 -9.29
CA LEU A 51 6.27 19.50 -9.44
C LEU A 51 6.42 21.02 -9.31
N ARG A 52 5.52 21.80 -9.90
CA ARG A 52 5.52 23.27 -9.76
C ARG A 52 5.28 23.71 -8.31
N LYS A 53 4.32 23.09 -7.61
CA LYS A 53 4.08 23.41 -6.20
C LYS A 53 5.30 23.07 -5.32
N LEU A 54 5.98 21.98 -5.63
CA LEU A 54 7.24 21.57 -5.00
C LEU A 54 8.46 22.37 -5.49
N GLN A 55 8.27 23.34 -6.40
CA GLN A 55 9.32 24.18 -6.99
C GLN A 55 10.44 23.39 -7.69
N VAL A 56 10.16 22.16 -8.16
CA VAL A 56 11.13 21.35 -8.92
C VAL A 56 11.47 22.05 -10.23
N GLY A 57 12.76 22.35 -10.44
CA GLY A 57 13.25 23.11 -11.59
C GLY A 57 13.02 24.62 -11.52
N GLY A 58 12.37 25.13 -10.46
CA GLY A 58 12.12 26.56 -10.22
C GLY A 58 12.73 27.10 -8.92
N GLY A 59 13.63 26.34 -8.29
CA GLY A 59 14.27 26.66 -7.01
C GLY A 59 14.70 25.44 -6.22
N GLN A 60 14.09 24.28 -6.49
CA GLN A 60 14.50 22.99 -5.94
C GLN A 60 15.10 22.10 -7.04
N GLU A 61 16.38 21.78 -6.88
CA GLU A 61 17.05 20.74 -7.66
C GLU A 61 16.79 19.36 -7.04
N ILE A 62 16.66 18.35 -7.90
CA ILE A 62 16.46 16.96 -7.51
C ILE A 62 17.46 16.08 -8.27
N ASP A 63 17.96 15.06 -7.59
CA ASP A 63 18.98 14.14 -8.13
C ASP A 63 18.38 12.80 -8.54
N ALA A 64 17.23 12.42 -7.97
CA ALA A 64 16.53 11.18 -8.27
C ALA A 64 15.02 11.31 -8.00
N VAL A 65 14.22 10.42 -8.63
CA VAL A 65 12.79 10.26 -8.34
C VAL A 65 12.49 8.85 -7.82
N GLY A 66 11.94 8.74 -6.62
CA GLY A 66 11.41 7.50 -6.06
C GLY A 66 9.91 7.39 -6.29
N HIS A 67 9.44 6.26 -6.81
CA HIS A 67 8.03 5.96 -7.02
C HIS A 67 7.59 4.83 -6.09
N ARG A 68 6.58 5.07 -5.26
CA ARG A 68 5.92 3.98 -4.54
C ARG A 68 5.04 3.18 -5.49
N VAL A 69 5.18 1.86 -5.45
CA VAL A 69 4.38 0.89 -6.22
C VAL A 69 3.75 -0.10 -5.26
N VAL A 70 2.44 -0.32 -5.38
CA VAL A 70 1.72 -1.19 -4.45
C VAL A 70 2.12 -2.65 -4.63
N HIS A 71 2.24 -3.14 -5.87
CA HIS A 71 2.47 -4.56 -6.11
C HIS A 71 3.69 -4.82 -7.01
N GLY A 72 4.71 -5.50 -6.48
CA GLY A 72 5.91 -5.92 -7.22
C GLY A 72 5.85 -7.35 -7.77
N GLY A 73 4.81 -8.10 -7.41
CA GLY A 73 4.68 -9.51 -7.81
C GLY A 73 5.84 -10.35 -7.31
N THR A 74 6.11 -11.45 -8.00
CA THR A 74 7.27 -12.31 -7.70
C THR A 74 8.58 -11.78 -8.32
N ARG A 75 8.47 -10.81 -9.25
CA ARG A 75 9.59 -10.31 -10.04
C ARG A 75 10.39 -9.23 -9.32
N TYR A 76 9.72 -8.30 -8.65
CA TYR A 76 10.37 -7.14 -8.03
C TYR A 76 10.46 -7.34 -6.52
N ARG A 77 11.61 -7.85 -6.08
CA ARG A 77 11.90 -8.20 -4.68
C ARG A 77 12.71 -7.14 -3.93
N SER A 78 13.03 -6.02 -4.59
CA SER A 78 13.75 -4.88 -4.03
C SER A 78 13.45 -3.61 -4.84
N ALA A 79 13.81 -2.45 -4.31
CA ALA A 79 13.79 -1.21 -5.08
C ALA A 79 14.60 -1.38 -6.38
N THR A 80 14.06 -0.92 -7.51
CA THR A 80 14.60 -1.20 -8.84
C THR A 80 14.68 0.09 -9.66
N ARG A 81 15.83 0.35 -10.28
CA ARG A 81 16.00 1.47 -11.21
C ARG A 81 15.06 1.27 -12.41
N ILE A 82 14.31 2.31 -12.75
CA ILE A 82 13.29 2.26 -13.78
C ILE A 82 13.95 2.37 -15.16
N ASP A 83 13.64 1.40 -16.01
CA ASP A 83 13.86 1.39 -17.45
C ASP A 83 12.58 0.93 -18.19
N ASP A 84 12.62 0.81 -19.51
CA ASP A 84 11.46 0.37 -20.31
C ASP A 84 11.02 -1.06 -19.97
N ARG A 85 11.96 -1.93 -19.56
CA ARG A 85 11.67 -3.32 -19.18
C ARG A 85 10.95 -3.39 -17.83
N VAL A 86 11.31 -2.52 -16.89
CA VAL A 86 10.67 -2.39 -15.59
C VAL A 86 9.26 -1.85 -15.75
N LEU A 87 9.05 -0.81 -16.55
CA LEU A 87 7.72 -0.25 -16.82
C LEU A 87 6.77 -1.31 -17.40
N LYS A 88 7.19 -2.05 -18.43
CA LYS A 88 6.40 -3.16 -18.99
C LYS A 88 6.09 -4.25 -17.96
N GLY A 89 7.04 -4.57 -17.08
CA GLY A 89 6.80 -5.56 -16.04
C GLY A 89 5.88 -5.06 -14.91
N ILE A 90 5.86 -3.76 -14.63
CA ILE A 90 4.88 -3.17 -13.69
C ILE A 90 3.49 -3.16 -14.33
N GLU A 91 3.40 -2.87 -15.63
CA GLU A 91 2.18 -2.94 -16.41
C GLU A 91 1.56 -4.34 -16.39
N SER A 92 2.37 -5.40 -16.58
CA SER A 92 1.87 -6.78 -16.50
C SER A 92 1.37 -7.17 -15.10
N LEU A 93 1.80 -6.46 -14.05
CA LEU A 93 1.33 -6.70 -12.68
C LEU A 93 0.02 -5.97 -12.36
N ALA A 94 -0.53 -5.19 -13.30
CA ALA A 94 -1.84 -4.57 -13.14
C ALA A 94 -2.96 -5.60 -12.97
N GLU A 95 -2.77 -6.87 -13.35
CA GLU A 95 -3.73 -7.93 -13.06
C GLU A 95 -3.97 -8.09 -11.54
N PHE A 96 -2.92 -8.01 -10.72
CA PHE A 96 -3.02 -8.15 -9.27
C PHE A 96 -3.44 -6.85 -8.55
N ALA A 97 -3.18 -5.70 -9.15
CA ALA A 97 -3.47 -4.38 -8.56
C ALA A 97 -3.88 -3.36 -9.63
N PRO A 98 -5.05 -3.53 -10.27
CA PRO A 98 -5.42 -2.83 -11.51
C PRO A 98 -5.53 -1.32 -11.35
N LEU A 99 -6.03 -0.85 -10.21
CA LEU A 99 -6.13 0.57 -9.94
C LEU A 99 -4.76 1.16 -9.57
N HIS A 100 -4.12 0.62 -8.53
CA HIS A 100 -2.93 1.22 -7.92
C HIS A 100 -1.69 1.15 -8.83
N ASN A 101 -1.38 0.00 -9.43
CA ASN A 101 -0.19 -0.13 -10.27
C ASN A 101 -0.32 0.69 -11.56
N ARG A 102 -1.53 0.79 -12.12
CA ARG A 102 -1.79 1.60 -13.32
C ARG A 102 -1.54 3.08 -13.07
N ILE A 103 -2.03 3.63 -11.95
CA ILE A 103 -1.82 5.05 -11.62
C ILE A 103 -0.32 5.31 -11.36
N ALA A 104 0.36 4.41 -10.65
CA ALA A 104 1.81 4.51 -10.43
C ALA A 104 2.59 4.51 -11.76
N LEU A 105 2.24 3.62 -12.69
CA LEU A 105 2.86 3.53 -14.01
C LEU A 105 2.67 4.82 -14.82
N LEU A 106 1.45 5.35 -14.84
CA LEU A 106 1.16 6.63 -15.51
C LEU A 106 1.97 7.79 -14.88
N ALA A 107 2.14 7.79 -13.55
CA ALA A 107 2.95 8.80 -12.86
C ALA A 107 4.44 8.69 -13.21
N MET A 108 4.98 7.47 -13.37
CA MET A 108 6.34 7.23 -13.86
C MET A 108 6.53 7.73 -15.29
N HIS A 109 5.60 7.43 -16.20
CA HIS A 109 5.65 7.94 -17.57
C HIS A 109 5.64 9.47 -17.61
N ALA A 110 4.79 10.10 -16.81
CA ALA A 110 4.74 11.54 -16.70
C ALA A 110 6.07 12.12 -16.15
N ALA A 111 6.61 11.55 -15.07
CA ALA A 111 7.88 11.98 -14.50
C ALA A 111 9.03 11.85 -15.51
N ARG A 112 9.11 10.74 -16.28
CA ARG A 112 10.15 10.55 -17.32
C ARG A 112 10.10 11.59 -18.42
N LYS A 113 8.91 12.12 -18.76
CA LYS A 113 8.78 13.21 -19.73
C LYS A 113 9.18 14.56 -19.14
N LEU A 114 8.87 14.80 -17.86
CA LEU A 114 9.05 16.09 -17.20
C LEU A 114 10.49 16.32 -16.73
N VAL A 115 11.17 15.26 -16.27
CA VAL A 115 12.55 15.29 -15.78
C VAL A 115 13.37 14.15 -16.41
N PRO A 116 13.58 14.18 -17.75
CA PRO A 116 14.09 13.04 -18.50
C PRO A 116 15.51 12.58 -18.14
N ASN A 117 16.34 13.50 -17.62
CA ASN A 117 17.73 13.22 -17.28
C ASN A 117 17.91 12.75 -15.82
N ILE A 118 16.84 12.76 -15.03
CA ILE A 118 16.90 12.38 -13.62
C ILE A 118 16.58 10.88 -13.47
N PRO A 119 17.46 10.08 -12.84
CA PRO A 119 17.21 8.66 -12.62
C PRO A 119 15.98 8.44 -11.75
N GLN A 120 15.20 7.41 -12.10
CA GLN A 120 13.99 7.04 -11.36
C GLN A 120 14.10 5.63 -10.80
N VAL A 121 13.48 5.40 -9.64
CA VAL A 121 13.49 4.13 -8.92
C VAL A 121 12.06 3.78 -8.52
N ALA A 122 11.66 2.53 -8.73
CA ALA A 122 10.40 1.99 -8.21
C ALA A 122 10.67 1.25 -6.90
N ALA A 123 9.94 1.59 -5.84
CA ALA A 123 9.98 0.96 -4.53
C ALA A 123 8.63 0.27 -4.25
N PHE A 124 8.65 -1.02 -3.95
CA PHE A 124 7.45 -1.86 -3.94
C PHE A 124 7.02 -2.22 -2.52
N ASP A 125 5.75 -2.02 -2.20
CA ASP A 125 5.17 -2.38 -0.89
C ASP A 125 5.27 -3.89 -0.58
N THR A 126 5.37 -4.74 -1.61
CA THR A 126 5.50 -6.20 -1.46
C THR A 126 6.95 -6.68 -1.29
N ALA A 127 7.95 -5.82 -1.56
CA ALA A 127 9.35 -6.27 -1.69
C ALA A 127 9.91 -6.84 -0.38
N PHE A 128 9.63 -6.20 0.76
CA PHE A 128 10.12 -6.63 2.07
C PHE A 128 9.63 -8.05 2.46
N HIS A 129 8.49 -8.48 1.91
CA HIS A 129 7.89 -9.79 2.14
C HIS A 129 8.28 -10.83 1.09
N ALA A 130 9.12 -10.47 0.11
CA ALA A 130 9.48 -11.39 -0.97
C ALA A 130 10.31 -12.59 -0.51
N GLY A 131 10.80 -12.58 0.73
CA GLY A 131 11.57 -13.66 1.37
C GLY A 131 10.73 -14.71 2.11
N LEU A 132 9.39 -14.56 2.16
CA LEU A 132 8.51 -15.52 2.85
C LEU A 132 8.74 -16.95 2.35
N ALA A 133 8.74 -17.90 3.28
CA ALA A 133 8.83 -19.33 3.00
C ALA A 133 7.48 -19.88 2.46
N PRO A 134 7.46 -21.02 1.74
CA PRO A 134 6.25 -21.57 1.12
C PRO A 134 5.07 -21.76 2.08
N ASP A 135 5.31 -22.22 3.30
CA ASP A 135 4.32 -22.37 4.37
C ASP A 135 3.71 -21.03 4.82
N GLN A 136 4.40 -19.92 4.57
CA GLN A 136 3.96 -18.57 4.93
C GLN A 136 3.28 -17.83 3.77
N PHE A 137 3.53 -18.24 2.51
CA PHE A 137 2.90 -17.60 1.36
C PHE A 137 1.86 -18.42 0.60
N LEU A 138 1.83 -19.75 0.76
CA LEU A 138 0.85 -20.59 0.09
C LEU A 138 -0.48 -20.55 0.83
N TYR A 139 -1.57 -20.46 0.07
CA TYR A 139 -2.92 -20.69 0.61
C TYR A 139 -3.27 -22.18 0.53
N PRO A 140 -4.07 -22.71 1.48
CA PRO A 140 -4.57 -24.09 1.43
C PRO A 140 -5.73 -24.22 0.42
N VAL A 141 -5.44 -23.94 -0.85
CA VAL A 141 -6.37 -23.96 -1.99
C VAL A 141 -5.82 -24.90 -3.07
N PRO A 142 -6.59 -25.25 -4.14
CA PRO A 142 -6.09 -26.14 -5.18
C PRO A 142 -4.73 -25.71 -5.73
N TRP A 143 -3.77 -26.63 -5.77
CA TRP A 143 -2.37 -26.33 -6.14
C TRP A 143 -2.21 -25.62 -7.49
N ARG A 144 -3.09 -25.93 -8.45
CA ARG A 144 -3.12 -25.26 -9.76
C ARG A 144 -3.30 -23.75 -9.66
N TRP A 145 -4.00 -23.22 -8.65
CA TRP A 145 -4.19 -21.77 -8.48
C TRP A 145 -2.88 -21.05 -8.19
N TYR A 146 -2.01 -21.66 -7.37
CA TYR A 146 -0.66 -21.14 -7.17
C TYR A 146 0.17 -21.26 -8.45
N ARG A 147 0.19 -22.44 -9.06
CA ARG A 147 1.06 -22.75 -10.20
C ARG A 147 0.71 -22.00 -11.49
N GLU A 148 -0.57 -21.87 -11.81
CA GLU A 148 -1.05 -21.31 -13.08
C GLU A 148 -1.45 -19.85 -12.94
N TYR A 149 -2.04 -19.45 -11.80
CA TYR A 149 -2.59 -18.10 -11.62
C TYR A 149 -1.78 -17.26 -10.62
N GLY A 150 -0.71 -17.82 -10.04
CA GLY A 150 0.16 -17.10 -9.11
C GLY A 150 -0.51 -16.75 -7.78
N ILE A 151 -1.60 -17.43 -7.41
CA ILE A 151 -2.31 -17.17 -6.14
C ILE A 151 -1.42 -17.52 -4.96
N ARG A 152 -1.01 -16.49 -4.22
CA ARG A 152 -0.18 -16.56 -3.02
C ARG A 152 -0.34 -15.29 -2.19
N ARG A 153 0.12 -15.33 -0.94
CA ARG A 153 0.35 -14.14 -0.13
C ARG A 153 1.52 -13.34 -0.71
N PHE A 154 1.32 -12.05 -0.87
CA PHE A 154 2.38 -11.09 -1.16
C PHE A 154 2.71 -10.24 0.07
N GLY A 155 1.69 -9.81 0.81
CA GLY A 155 1.86 -8.84 1.90
C GLY A 155 2.14 -7.42 1.40
N PHE A 156 1.75 -6.42 2.18
CA PHE A 156 1.91 -5.00 1.85
C PHE A 156 2.39 -4.23 3.07
N HIS A 157 2.57 -2.91 2.90
CA HIS A 157 3.24 -2.04 3.88
C HIS A 157 4.72 -2.41 4.10
N GLY A 158 5.33 -3.18 3.21
CA GLY A 158 6.73 -3.60 3.33
C GLY A 158 7.71 -2.43 3.47
N LEU A 159 7.49 -1.32 2.76
CA LEU A 159 8.31 -0.10 2.93
C LEU A 159 8.22 0.48 4.35
N SER A 160 7.03 0.45 4.96
CA SER A 160 6.85 0.91 6.34
C SER A 160 7.47 -0.06 7.34
N VAL A 161 7.32 -1.36 7.11
CA VAL A 161 7.86 -2.38 8.01
C VAL A 161 9.38 -2.39 7.94
N GLU A 162 9.96 -2.27 6.76
CA GLU A 162 11.40 -2.17 6.56
C GLU A 162 11.98 -0.98 7.33
N TRP A 163 11.40 0.21 7.14
CA TRP A 163 11.81 1.41 7.87
C TRP A 163 11.66 1.26 9.39
N SER A 164 10.55 0.67 9.85
CA SER A 164 10.30 0.47 11.28
C SER A 164 11.28 -0.54 11.89
N THR A 165 11.67 -1.56 11.12
CA THR A 165 12.66 -2.56 11.52
C THR A 165 14.04 -1.92 11.69
N ASP A 166 14.45 -1.10 10.72
CA ASP A 166 15.73 -0.37 10.78
C ASP A 166 15.75 0.58 11.98
N ARG A 167 14.68 1.36 12.14
CA ARG A 167 14.56 2.31 13.25
C ARG A 167 14.53 1.62 14.62
N ALA A 168 13.87 0.47 14.72
CA ALA A 168 13.87 -0.31 15.95
C ALA A 168 15.28 -0.84 16.28
N GLY A 169 16.05 -1.29 15.29
CA GLY A 169 17.46 -1.67 15.49
C GLY A 169 18.29 -0.53 16.07
N GLU A 170 18.19 0.67 15.50
CA GLU A 170 18.86 1.88 16.02
C GLU A 170 18.47 2.19 17.47
N LEU A 171 17.16 2.19 17.77
CA LEU A 171 16.63 2.48 19.10
C LEU A 171 17.07 1.45 20.15
N LEU A 172 17.22 0.20 19.74
CA LEU A 172 17.65 -0.89 20.60
C LEU A 172 19.18 -1.03 20.68
N GLY A 173 19.94 -0.24 19.89
CA GLY A 173 21.39 -0.38 19.78
C GLY A 173 21.82 -1.73 19.20
N ARG A 174 21.00 -2.32 18.32
CA ARG A 174 21.23 -3.66 17.73
C ARG A 174 21.34 -3.59 16.22
N PRO A 175 22.23 -4.40 15.60
CA PRO A 175 22.21 -4.60 14.17
C PRO A 175 20.86 -5.12 13.69
N LYS A 176 20.42 -4.70 12.50
CA LYS A 176 19.17 -5.18 11.86
C LYS A 176 19.08 -6.70 11.83
N ALA A 177 20.19 -7.40 11.60
CA ALA A 177 20.23 -8.86 11.53
C ALA A 177 19.95 -9.57 12.88
N GLU A 178 19.88 -8.84 13.99
CA GLU A 178 19.68 -9.38 15.34
C GLU A 178 18.32 -8.98 15.94
N VAL A 179 17.46 -8.29 15.17
CA VAL A 179 16.14 -7.88 15.64
C VAL A 179 15.09 -8.94 15.35
N ALA A 180 14.32 -9.28 16.38
CA ALA A 180 13.09 -10.05 16.29
C ALA A 180 11.93 -9.17 16.76
N LEU A 181 10.99 -8.86 15.87
CA LEU A 181 9.95 -7.87 16.09
C LEU A 181 8.59 -8.36 15.62
N VAL A 182 7.54 -7.84 16.25
CA VAL A 182 6.19 -7.82 15.67
C VAL A 182 5.88 -6.36 15.35
N VAL A 183 5.77 -6.04 14.06
CA VAL A 183 5.50 -4.68 13.59
C VAL A 183 4.02 -4.56 13.24
N ALA A 184 3.28 -3.78 14.03
CA ALA A 184 1.89 -3.43 13.76
C ALA A 184 1.81 -2.07 13.05
N HIS A 185 1.59 -2.08 11.73
CA HIS A 185 1.28 -0.87 10.97
C HIS A 185 -0.22 -0.59 11.06
N LEU A 186 -0.62 0.41 11.85
CA LEU A 186 -2.02 0.74 12.10
C LEU A 186 -2.36 2.13 11.51
N GLY A 187 -3.07 2.11 10.39
CA GLY A 187 -3.52 3.30 9.68
C GLY A 187 -4.92 3.11 9.09
N SER A 188 -5.21 3.73 7.94
CA SER A 188 -6.47 3.46 7.22
C SER A 188 -6.53 2.01 6.70
N GLY A 189 -5.37 1.49 6.28
CA GLY A 189 -5.11 0.06 6.14
C GLY A 189 -4.23 -0.43 7.30
N CYS A 190 -4.48 -1.66 7.76
CA CYS A 190 -3.76 -2.22 8.89
C CYS A 190 -3.08 -3.53 8.51
N SER A 191 -1.83 -3.72 8.96
CA SER A 191 -1.12 -5.00 8.79
C SER A 191 -0.22 -5.28 9.99
N VAL A 192 -0.04 -6.55 10.31
CA VAL A 192 0.95 -7.02 11.28
C VAL A 192 1.97 -7.88 10.55
N THR A 193 3.26 -7.64 10.80
CA THR A 193 4.36 -8.41 10.24
C THR A 193 5.25 -8.95 11.36
N ALA A 194 5.51 -10.25 11.33
CA ALA A 194 6.57 -10.86 12.12
C ALA A 194 7.89 -10.70 11.37
N VAL A 195 8.89 -10.18 12.08
CA VAL A 195 10.24 -9.94 11.58
C VAL A 195 11.21 -10.76 12.43
N LEU A 196 12.06 -11.54 11.77
CA LEU A 196 13.13 -12.32 12.38
C LEU A 196 14.41 -12.09 11.59
N ASP A 197 15.52 -11.85 12.29
CA ASP A 197 16.82 -11.49 11.71
C ASP A 197 16.72 -10.31 10.72
N GLY A 198 15.84 -9.35 11.04
CA GLY A 198 15.59 -8.18 10.20
C GLY A 198 14.80 -8.44 8.91
N ARG A 199 14.24 -9.65 8.74
CA ARG A 199 13.49 -10.08 7.55
C ARG A 199 12.06 -10.42 7.89
N SER A 200 11.13 -10.16 6.97
CA SER A 200 9.75 -10.62 7.13
C SER A 200 9.66 -12.14 7.05
N VAL A 201 9.10 -12.75 8.09
CA VAL A 201 8.84 -14.20 8.16
C VAL A 201 7.36 -14.54 8.15
N ALA A 202 6.48 -13.60 8.53
CA ALA A 202 5.03 -13.72 8.33
C ALA A 202 4.41 -12.32 8.20
N THR A 203 3.28 -12.20 7.50
CA THR A 203 2.54 -10.93 7.37
C THR A 203 1.05 -11.19 7.22
N SER A 204 0.22 -10.31 7.78
CA SER A 204 -1.23 -10.51 7.86
C SER A 204 -1.96 -10.27 6.54
N MET A 205 -1.46 -9.33 5.72
CA MET A 205 -2.07 -9.05 4.41
C MET A 205 -1.72 -10.13 3.39
N GLY A 206 -2.61 -10.30 2.41
CA GLY A 206 -2.68 -11.47 1.56
C GLY A 206 -2.13 -11.32 0.16
N LEU A 207 -2.83 -11.98 -0.77
CA LEU A 207 -2.82 -11.65 -2.20
C LEU A 207 -3.18 -10.17 -2.42
N THR A 208 -4.15 -9.68 -1.65
CA THR A 208 -4.61 -8.28 -1.68
C THR A 208 -4.45 -7.62 -0.30
N PRO A 209 -4.48 -6.28 -0.22
CA PRO A 209 -4.46 -5.56 1.05
C PRO A 209 -5.73 -5.73 1.92
N MET A 210 -6.66 -6.61 1.55
CA MET A 210 -7.92 -6.82 2.26
C MET A 210 -7.80 -7.87 3.37
N GLU A 211 -7.01 -8.93 3.17
CA GLU A 211 -6.83 -9.98 4.17
C GLU A 211 -6.13 -9.45 5.44
N GLY A 212 -6.43 -10.07 6.58
CA GLY A 212 -5.76 -9.80 7.86
C GLY A 212 -6.68 -9.08 8.82
N LEU A 213 -6.19 -7.96 9.36
CA LEU A 213 -6.93 -7.21 10.39
C LEU A 213 -8.16 -6.52 9.80
N MET A 214 -9.18 -6.33 10.64
CA MET A 214 -10.21 -5.33 10.43
C MET A 214 -9.55 -3.95 10.25
N MET A 215 -10.04 -3.13 9.31
CA MET A 215 -9.43 -1.83 8.99
C MET A 215 -10.48 -0.71 9.03
N GLY A 216 -10.15 0.49 8.52
CA GLY A 216 -11.09 1.62 8.50
C GLY A 216 -12.38 1.33 7.72
N THR A 217 -12.24 0.84 6.49
CA THR A 217 -13.37 0.51 5.60
C THR A 217 -13.32 -0.93 5.08
N ARG A 218 -12.18 -1.62 5.26
CA ARG A 218 -12.01 -3.00 4.81
C ARG A 218 -12.43 -4.00 5.87
N SER A 219 -13.04 -5.10 5.44
CA SER A 219 -13.48 -6.17 6.34
C SER A 219 -12.35 -6.79 7.14
N GLY A 220 -11.18 -6.94 6.53
CA GLY A 220 -10.19 -7.88 7.04
C GLY A 220 -10.57 -9.32 6.65
N SER A 221 -9.97 -10.28 7.34
CA SER A 221 -10.30 -11.70 7.17
C SER A 221 -11.73 -11.99 7.61
N ILE A 222 -12.49 -12.64 6.72
CA ILE A 222 -13.82 -13.19 6.97
C ILE A 222 -13.90 -14.60 6.42
N ASP A 223 -14.91 -15.36 6.83
CA ASP A 223 -15.18 -16.69 6.26
C ASP A 223 -15.49 -16.57 4.75
N PRO A 224 -14.71 -17.20 3.85
CA PRO A 224 -14.99 -17.19 2.41
C PRO A 224 -16.36 -17.80 2.05
N GLY A 225 -16.93 -18.66 2.91
CA GLY A 225 -18.29 -19.19 2.78
C GLY A 225 -19.37 -18.11 2.76
N ILE A 226 -19.13 -16.95 3.39
CA ILE A 226 -20.03 -15.79 3.35
C ILE A 226 -20.17 -15.28 1.92
N LEU A 227 -19.07 -15.19 1.16
CA LEU A 227 -19.08 -14.71 -0.23
C LEU A 227 -19.90 -15.65 -1.11
N LEU A 228 -19.67 -16.95 -0.98
CA LEU A 228 -20.40 -17.98 -1.71
C LEU A 228 -21.89 -17.98 -1.36
N TYR A 229 -22.22 -17.78 -0.08
CA TYR A 229 -23.60 -17.67 0.37
C TYR A 229 -24.30 -16.46 -0.24
N MET A 230 -23.68 -15.28 -0.21
CA MET A 230 -24.26 -14.05 -0.76
C MET A 230 -24.51 -14.15 -2.28
N LEU A 231 -23.57 -14.72 -3.02
CA LEU A 231 -23.69 -14.95 -4.47
C LEU A 231 -24.78 -15.99 -4.78
N ARG A 232 -24.75 -17.14 -4.11
CA ARG A 232 -25.70 -18.25 -4.35
C ARG A 232 -27.13 -17.87 -4.00
N THR A 233 -27.31 -17.06 -2.95
CA THR A 233 -28.64 -16.55 -2.55
C THR A 233 -29.05 -15.27 -3.29
N ARG A 234 -28.23 -14.79 -4.23
CA ARG A 234 -28.46 -13.58 -5.04
C ARG A 234 -28.72 -12.33 -4.20
N ARG A 235 -28.10 -12.25 -3.01
CA ARG A 235 -28.19 -11.08 -2.12
C ARG A 235 -27.22 -9.96 -2.53
N ALA A 236 -26.16 -10.32 -3.25
CA ALA A 236 -25.23 -9.38 -3.85
C ALA A 236 -24.55 -10.02 -5.07
N GLY A 237 -24.26 -9.21 -6.08
CA GLY A 237 -23.33 -9.58 -7.16
C GLY A 237 -21.87 -9.46 -6.72
N TRP A 238 -20.94 -9.99 -7.52
CA TRP A 238 -19.51 -9.97 -7.19
C TRP A 238 -18.95 -8.53 -7.01
N ARG A 239 -19.44 -7.56 -7.80
CA ARG A 239 -19.04 -6.14 -7.69
C ARG A 239 -19.53 -5.50 -6.40
N GLU A 240 -20.77 -5.81 -6.00
CA GLU A 240 -21.35 -5.29 -4.75
C GLU A 240 -20.62 -5.87 -3.54
N LEU A 241 -20.20 -7.14 -3.62
CA LEU A 241 -19.36 -7.75 -2.60
C LEU A 241 -17.98 -7.10 -2.52
N GLU A 242 -17.31 -6.88 -3.66
CA GLU A 242 -16.02 -6.19 -3.70
C GLU A 242 -16.12 -4.79 -3.07
N GLU A 243 -17.08 -3.98 -3.49
CA GLU A 243 -17.34 -2.65 -2.93
C GLU A 243 -17.65 -2.71 -1.43
N ALA A 244 -18.52 -3.63 -1.01
CA ALA A 244 -18.89 -3.77 0.40
C ALA A 244 -17.69 -4.13 1.29
N LEU A 245 -16.83 -5.03 0.82
CA LEU A 245 -15.67 -5.51 1.59
C LEU A 245 -14.52 -4.51 1.60
N ASP A 246 -14.34 -3.69 0.56
CA ASP A 246 -13.26 -2.69 0.52
C ASP A 246 -13.66 -1.33 1.12
N HIS A 247 -14.93 -0.93 1.00
CA HIS A 247 -15.37 0.44 1.27
C HIS A 247 -16.48 0.58 2.32
N HIS A 248 -17.23 -0.48 2.63
CA HIS A 248 -18.38 -0.40 3.55
C HIS A 248 -18.31 -1.35 4.75
N SER A 249 -17.14 -1.96 4.98
CA SER A 249 -16.88 -2.89 6.06
C SER A 249 -15.98 -2.26 7.12
N GLY A 250 -15.29 -3.08 7.92
CA GLY A 250 -14.35 -2.59 8.92
C GLY A 250 -15.02 -1.72 9.98
N LEU A 251 -14.26 -0.76 10.51
CA LEU A 251 -14.75 0.21 11.50
C LEU A 251 -15.99 0.93 10.99
N THR A 252 -16.01 1.31 9.71
CA THR A 252 -17.13 2.00 9.06
C THR A 252 -18.41 1.16 9.09
N GLY A 253 -18.32 -0.12 8.72
CA GLY A 253 -19.47 -1.02 8.70
C GLY A 253 -20.03 -1.30 10.11
N VAL A 254 -19.15 -1.58 11.07
CA VAL A 254 -19.57 -1.88 12.46
C VAL A 254 -20.11 -0.64 13.16
N TYR A 255 -19.43 0.50 13.04
CA TYR A 255 -19.89 1.77 13.62
C TYR A 255 -21.17 2.27 12.95
N GLY A 256 -21.31 2.06 11.64
CA GLY A 256 -22.49 2.39 10.84
C GLY A 256 -22.39 3.71 10.06
N ARG A 257 -21.25 4.37 10.07
CA ARG A 257 -20.93 5.55 9.23
C ARG A 257 -19.41 5.70 9.10
N ALA A 258 -18.97 6.41 8.07
CA ALA A 258 -17.56 6.73 7.88
C ALA A 258 -17.09 7.67 9.00
N ALA A 259 -16.05 7.25 9.74
CA ALA A 259 -15.43 8.04 10.80
C ALA A 259 -14.01 7.52 11.08
N GLY A 260 -13.11 8.41 11.52
CA GLY A 260 -11.79 8.01 11.99
C GLY A 260 -11.82 7.43 13.41
N MET A 261 -10.76 6.71 13.80
CA MET A 261 -10.66 6.08 15.13
C MET A 261 -10.93 7.06 16.28
N ARG A 262 -10.40 8.29 16.20
CA ARG A 262 -10.63 9.33 17.23
C ARG A 262 -12.10 9.68 17.44
N GLU A 263 -12.88 9.73 16.35
CA GLU A 263 -14.31 10.02 16.42
C GLU A 263 -15.08 8.83 17.00
N ILE A 264 -14.68 7.60 16.64
CA ILE A 264 -15.25 6.37 17.19
C ILE A 264 -14.96 6.28 18.70
N GLU A 265 -13.74 6.54 19.14
CA GLU A 265 -13.36 6.58 20.56
C GLU A 265 -14.14 7.64 21.34
N ALA A 266 -14.34 8.83 20.76
CA ALA A 266 -15.16 9.87 21.37
C ALA A 266 -16.61 9.40 21.53
N ALA A 267 -17.21 8.83 20.48
CA ALA A 267 -18.57 8.30 20.52
C ALA A 267 -18.71 7.14 21.53
N ALA A 268 -17.72 6.26 21.63
CA ALA A 268 -17.70 5.18 22.61
C ALA A 268 -17.68 5.72 24.04
N ARG A 269 -16.87 6.76 24.31
CA ARG A 269 -16.84 7.45 25.61
C ARG A 269 -18.17 8.11 25.98
N THR A 270 -18.95 8.55 25.01
CA THR A 270 -20.32 9.08 25.24
C THR A 270 -21.40 7.99 25.24
N GLY A 271 -21.03 6.70 25.31
CA GLY A 271 -21.96 5.59 25.46
C GLY A 271 -22.50 4.98 24.14
N ASN A 272 -21.93 5.31 22.98
CA ASN A 272 -22.35 4.70 21.71
C ASN A 272 -21.92 3.22 21.66
N LYS A 273 -22.90 2.31 21.73
CA LYS A 273 -22.67 0.85 21.73
C LYS A 273 -21.99 0.33 20.48
N ARG A 274 -22.35 0.84 19.28
CA ARG A 274 -21.74 0.42 18.01
C ARG A 274 -20.30 0.91 17.89
N ALA A 275 -20.00 2.10 18.40
CA ALA A 275 -18.64 2.62 18.45
C ALA A 275 -17.75 1.77 19.36
N LYS A 276 -18.24 1.43 20.56
CA LYS A 276 -17.54 0.52 21.46
C LYS A 276 -17.31 -0.85 20.81
N LEU A 277 -18.33 -1.44 20.20
CA LEU A 277 -18.20 -2.71 19.48
C LEU A 277 -17.16 -2.64 18.37
N ALA A 278 -17.14 -1.56 17.58
CA ALA A 278 -16.15 -1.39 16.51
C ALA A 278 -14.72 -1.36 17.04
N ILE A 279 -14.49 -0.72 18.20
CA ILE A 279 -13.18 -0.71 18.87
C ILE A 279 -12.84 -2.10 19.41
N ASP A 280 -13.77 -2.72 20.15
CA ASP A 280 -13.57 -4.04 20.76
C ASP A 280 -13.29 -5.13 19.73
N MET A 281 -13.84 -5.01 18.50
CA MET A 281 -13.53 -5.93 17.39
C MET A 281 -12.17 -5.66 16.73
N PHE A 282 -11.67 -4.43 16.82
CA PHE A 282 -10.41 -4.01 16.20
C PHE A 282 -9.18 -4.32 17.06
N THR A 283 -9.33 -4.22 18.39
CA THR A 283 -8.25 -4.40 19.40
C THR A 283 -8.13 -5.82 19.90
#